data_AF-A0A955I1G0-F1
#
_entry.id   AF-A0A955I1G0-F1
#
_cell.length_a   1.000
_cell.length_b   1.000
_cell.length_c   1.000
_cell.angle_alpha   90.00
_cell.angle_beta   90.00
_cell.angle_gamma   90.00
#
_symmetry.space_group_name_H-M   'P 1'
#
loop_
_entity.id
_entity.type
_entity.pdbx_description
1 polymer ?
#
loop_
_entity_poly.entity_id
_entity_poly.type
_entity_poly.pdbx_seq_one_letter_code
_entity_poly.pdbx_strand_id
1 'polypeptide(L)'
;QGYYDGDSAGNSAAGGKKRLEEIKRIITGIREASIAKNNPEATNEAETTSGGEKAAELRKVVMLGDSLTVGMNDTGSIRNIDEQYGLEVVNVDARVGRALVGGKDNGLESIERLKDTIAESDVVYFGYGTNPIESTEMFEQGMQTAVERISQINPSVQIVIPRIYSGIGSKDDRNAIIESYASHGNIEVIDVSNAIELSNDGIHPRQYQDVAKLVAQHISELSNEKNDMQVAETTTTEELNIDNTNEKEYSIWLDKDLAEQAYRAFFVDGDSFDEDGLEEWINSLPERNNEVLVNTNALPTR
;
A
#
# COMPACT_ATOMS: atom_id res chain seq x y z
N GLN A 1 -17.75 41.11 -42.01
CA GLN A 1 -16.32 40.82 -42.28
C GLN A 1 -15.60 40.92 -40.96
N GLY A 2 -14.94 39.85 -40.56
CA GLY A 2 -14.24 39.68 -39.28
C GLY A 2 -13.85 38.23 -39.16
N TYR A 3 -12.91 37.81 -40.01
CA TYR A 3 -12.28 36.50 -39.96
C TYR A 3 -11.44 36.43 -38.68
N TYR A 4 -11.70 35.42 -37.85
CA TYR A 4 -10.75 35.00 -36.83
C TYR A 4 -9.57 34.34 -37.57
N ASP A 5 -8.41 34.98 -37.52
CA ASP A 5 -7.15 34.39 -37.96
C ASP A 5 -6.85 33.19 -37.05
N GLY A 6 -7.04 32.00 -37.63
CA GLY A 6 -6.47 30.79 -37.11
C GLY A 6 -4.95 30.84 -37.29
N ASP A 7 -4.25 30.61 -36.19
CA ASP A 7 -2.99 29.86 -36.17
C ASP A 7 -1.67 30.62 -36.44
N SER A 8 -1.45 31.75 -35.75
CA SER A 8 -0.12 32.41 -35.70
C SER A 8 0.73 32.08 -34.47
N ALA A 9 0.35 31.08 -33.67
CA ALA A 9 1.07 30.73 -32.43
C ALA A 9 1.60 29.30 -32.41
N GLY A 10 2.25 28.83 -33.49
CA GLY A 10 3.25 27.76 -33.45
C GLY A 10 2.87 26.46 -32.73
N ASN A 11 1.57 26.14 -32.66
CA ASN A 11 1.03 24.97 -31.95
C ASN A 11 0.91 23.80 -32.93
N SER A 12 2.02 23.47 -33.60
CA SER A 12 2.10 22.14 -34.19
C SER A 12 1.98 21.12 -33.05
N ALA A 13 1.18 20.07 -33.23
CA ALA A 13 0.96 19.02 -32.23
C ALA A 13 2.28 18.41 -31.68
N ALA A 14 3.38 18.49 -32.45
CA ALA A 14 4.72 18.10 -32.03
C ALA A 14 5.36 19.04 -30.99
N GLY A 15 5.08 20.35 -31.06
CA GLY A 15 5.58 21.36 -30.12
C GLY A 15 4.89 21.30 -28.75
N GLY A 16 3.61 20.93 -28.72
CA GLY A 16 2.86 20.71 -27.48
C GLY A 16 3.37 19.51 -26.70
N LYS A 17 3.61 18.38 -27.38
CA LYS A 17 4.14 17.17 -26.74
C LYS A 17 5.54 17.41 -26.15
N LYS A 18 6.45 18.07 -26.88
CA LYS A 18 7.78 18.40 -26.35
C LYS A 18 7.73 19.32 -25.13
N ARG A 19 6.81 20.29 -25.10
CA ARG A 19 6.61 21.14 -23.92
C ARG A 19 6.07 20.36 -22.74
N LEU A 20 5.16 19.42 -22.97
CA LEU A 20 4.63 18.55 -21.92
C LEU A 20 5.72 17.67 -21.30
N GLU A 21 6.56 17.04 -22.13
CA GLU A 21 7.71 16.24 -21.64
C GLU A 21 8.72 17.10 -20.88
N GLU A 22 8.98 18.33 -21.34
CA GLU A 22 9.89 19.25 -20.64
C GLU A 22 9.32 19.74 -19.30
N ILE A 23 8.00 19.99 -19.23
CA ILE A 23 7.32 20.33 -17.98
C ILE A 23 7.40 19.15 -16.99
N LYS A 24 7.18 17.91 -17.45
CA LYS A 24 7.33 16.70 -16.62
C LYS A 24 8.75 16.60 -16.06
N ARG A 25 9.77 16.74 -16.92
CA ARG A 25 11.18 16.71 -16.51
C ARG A 25 11.51 17.75 -15.43
N ILE A 26 10.99 18.97 -15.57
CA ILE A 26 11.21 20.05 -14.59
C ILE A 26 10.52 19.72 -13.25
N ILE A 27 9.29 19.21 -13.28
CA ILE A 27 8.55 18.82 -12.07
C ILE A 27 9.29 17.70 -11.32
N THR A 28 9.77 16.68 -12.03
CA THR A 28 10.58 15.60 -11.45
C THR A 28 11.84 16.15 -10.76
N GLY A 29 12.60 17.02 -11.43
CA GLY A 29 13.82 17.60 -10.85
C GLY A 29 13.57 18.48 -9.62
N ILE A 30 12.46 19.22 -9.58
CA ILE A 30 12.06 20.00 -8.39
C ILE A 30 11.71 19.06 -7.23
N ARG A 31 11.07 17.92 -7.51
CA ARG A 31 10.69 16.92 -6.51
C ARG A 31 11.90 16.25 -5.89
N GLU A 32 12.84 15.80 -6.71
CA GLU A 32 14.12 15.21 -6.25
C GLU A 32 14.87 16.19 -5.34
N ALA A 33 14.97 17.47 -5.75
CA ALA A 33 15.58 18.51 -4.93
C ALA A 33 14.83 18.77 -3.60
N SER A 34 13.50 18.65 -3.59
CA SER A 34 12.69 18.81 -2.37
C SER A 34 12.83 17.63 -1.41
N ILE A 35 12.93 16.41 -1.93
CA ILE A 35 13.17 15.20 -1.12
C ILE A 35 14.57 15.28 -0.48
N ALA A 36 15.59 15.61 -1.27
CA ALA A 36 16.96 15.81 -0.77
C ALA A 36 17.05 16.89 0.32
N LYS A 37 16.23 17.95 0.22
CA LYS A 37 16.18 19.02 1.23
C LYS A 37 15.50 18.60 2.53
N ASN A 38 14.53 17.71 2.47
CA ASN A 38 13.74 17.28 3.63
C ASN A 38 14.35 16.07 4.37
N ASN A 39 15.34 15.40 3.78
CA ASN A 39 16.09 14.31 4.41
C ASN A 39 17.62 14.53 4.32
N PRO A 40 18.18 15.47 5.10
CA PRO A 40 19.59 15.89 4.96
C PRO A 40 20.61 14.83 5.39
N GLU A 41 20.20 13.77 6.10
CA GLU A 41 21.11 12.69 6.54
C GLU A 41 21.60 11.80 5.39
N ALA A 42 20.93 11.83 4.23
CA ALA A 42 21.37 11.12 3.02
C ALA A 42 22.53 11.80 2.26
N THR A 43 23.02 12.98 2.71
CA THR A 43 23.93 13.81 1.89
C THR A 43 25.38 13.89 2.35
N ASN A 44 25.81 13.14 3.37
CA ASN A 44 27.17 13.25 3.92
C ASN A 44 28.19 12.21 3.41
N GLU A 45 27.87 11.39 2.40
CA GLU A 45 28.83 10.48 1.75
C GLU A 45 28.93 10.66 0.22
N ALA A 46 28.78 11.88 -0.28
CA ALA A 46 28.92 12.16 -1.72
C ALA A 46 30.27 12.80 -2.07
N GLU A 47 31.37 12.08 -1.87
CA GLU A 47 32.59 12.27 -2.67
C GLU A 47 32.80 11.09 -3.62
N THR A 48 32.54 11.36 -4.91
CA THR A 48 33.03 10.60 -6.08
C THR A 48 32.53 9.16 -6.29
N THR A 49 31.27 9.02 -6.70
CA THR A 49 30.84 7.98 -7.64
C THR A 49 29.89 8.60 -8.66
N SER A 50 30.37 8.78 -9.91
CA SER A 50 29.53 9.10 -11.07
C SER A 50 28.71 7.88 -11.52
N GLY A 51 28.05 7.20 -10.58
CA GLY A 51 27.05 6.19 -10.85
C GLY A 51 25.72 6.92 -10.95
N GLY A 52 25.13 6.99 -12.14
CA GLY A 52 23.88 7.72 -12.35
C GLY A 52 22.85 7.30 -11.32
N GLU A 53 22.34 8.28 -10.57
CA GLU A 53 21.18 8.11 -9.69
C GLU A 53 20.09 7.45 -10.54
N LYS A 54 19.84 6.18 -10.25
CA LYS A 54 18.75 5.43 -10.85
C LYS A 54 17.51 6.17 -10.36
N ALA A 55 16.83 6.88 -11.26
CA ALA A 55 15.58 7.56 -10.94
C ALA A 55 14.71 6.59 -10.13
N ALA A 56 14.27 7.02 -8.95
CA ALA A 56 13.48 6.16 -8.07
C ALA A 56 12.29 5.62 -8.86
N GLU A 57 12.22 4.30 -9.01
CA GLU A 57 11.12 3.66 -9.74
C GLU A 57 9.84 3.91 -8.94
N LEU A 58 8.86 4.56 -9.57
CA LEU A 58 7.58 4.87 -8.94
C LEU A 58 6.80 3.57 -8.74
N ARG A 59 6.09 3.45 -7.61
CA ARG A 59 5.24 2.27 -7.39
C ARG A 59 4.04 2.29 -8.32
N LYS A 60 3.82 1.18 -9.03
CA LYS A 60 2.75 1.02 -10.01
C LYS A 60 1.44 0.69 -9.31
N VAL A 61 0.43 1.52 -9.53
CA VAL A 61 -0.91 1.38 -8.96
C VAL A 61 -1.91 1.09 -10.07
N VAL A 62 -2.64 -0.01 -9.94
CA VAL A 62 -3.85 -0.26 -10.74
C VAL A 62 -5.09 0.03 -9.89
N MET A 63 -6.04 0.77 -10.44
CA MET A 63 -7.27 1.10 -9.75
C MET A 63 -8.47 0.42 -10.39
N LEU A 64 -9.23 -0.32 -9.59
CA LEU A 64 -10.48 -0.96 -9.96
C LEU A 64 -11.60 -0.30 -9.16
N GLY A 65 -12.76 -0.04 -9.76
CA GLY A 65 -13.88 0.43 -8.95
C GLY A 65 -15.13 0.90 -9.69
N ASP A 66 -15.91 1.72 -8.98
CA ASP A 66 -17.21 2.21 -9.42
C ASP A 66 -17.25 3.73 -9.68
N SER A 67 -18.42 4.38 -9.53
CA SER A 67 -18.57 5.82 -9.71
C SER A 67 -17.69 6.65 -8.78
N LEU A 68 -17.34 6.14 -7.60
CA LEU A 68 -16.45 6.84 -6.68
C LEU A 68 -15.03 6.92 -7.27
N THR A 69 -14.53 5.81 -7.79
CA THR A 69 -13.23 5.77 -8.46
C THR A 69 -13.22 6.57 -9.75
N VAL A 70 -14.31 6.55 -10.53
CA VAL A 70 -14.48 7.43 -11.70
C VAL A 70 -14.36 8.90 -11.29
N GLY A 71 -15.07 9.32 -10.25
CA GLY A 71 -15.00 10.72 -9.80
C GLY A 71 -13.60 11.14 -9.35
N MET A 72 -12.86 10.28 -8.64
CA MET A 72 -11.46 10.53 -8.29
C MET A 72 -10.56 10.69 -9.53
N ASN A 73 -10.78 9.87 -10.56
CA ASN A 73 -10.04 9.98 -11.82
C ASN A 73 -10.38 11.28 -12.57
N ASP A 74 -11.68 11.57 -12.73
CA ASP A 74 -12.17 12.65 -13.59
C ASP A 74 -11.95 14.04 -13.00
N THR A 75 -12.04 14.18 -11.67
CA THR A 75 -11.98 15.48 -10.99
C THR A 75 -10.76 15.65 -10.09
N GLY A 76 -10.20 14.56 -9.57
CA GLY A 76 -9.03 14.60 -8.70
C GLY A 76 -7.71 14.61 -9.46
N SER A 77 -7.69 14.23 -10.74
CA SER A 77 -6.44 13.88 -11.43
C SER A 77 -5.58 12.95 -10.57
N ILE A 78 -6.10 11.78 -10.20
CA ILE A 78 -5.32 10.82 -9.40
C ILE A 78 -3.95 10.52 -10.05
N ARG A 79 -3.88 10.63 -11.40
CA ARG A 79 -2.67 10.59 -12.25
C ARG A 79 -1.72 11.81 -12.20
N ASN A 80 -2.12 12.91 -11.58
CA ASN A 80 -1.27 14.07 -11.31
C ASN A 80 -0.89 14.15 -9.82
N ILE A 81 -1.73 13.56 -8.96
CA ILE A 81 -1.51 13.48 -7.52
C ILE A 81 -0.48 12.38 -7.22
N ASP A 82 -0.63 11.20 -7.84
CA ASP A 82 0.27 10.05 -7.72
C ASP A 82 1.77 10.39 -7.91
N GLU A 83 2.13 11.16 -8.94
CA GLU A 83 3.52 11.56 -9.20
C GLU A 83 4.10 12.40 -8.05
N GLN A 84 3.29 13.13 -7.27
CA GLN A 84 3.77 13.85 -6.09
C GLN A 84 4.04 12.91 -4.91
N TYR A 85 3.26 11.83 -4.83
CA TYR A 85 3.31 10.81 -3.78
C TYR A 85 4.21 9.60 -4.11
N GLY A 86 4.90 9.60 -5.25
CA GLY A 86 5.84 8.51 -5.59
C GLY A 86 5.16 7.32 -6.24
N LEU A 87 3.98 7.53 -6.78
CA LEU A 87 3.12 6.52 -7.35
C LEU A 87 2.98 6.77 -8.86
N GLU A 88 2.78 5.70 -9.61
CA GLU A 88 2.43 5.71 -11.03
C GLU A 88 1.13 4.95 -11.21
N VAL A 89 0.02 5.65 -11.47
CA VAL A 89 -1.26 5.00 -11.78
C VAL A 89 -1.23 4.49 -13.22
N VAL A 90 -0.85 3.22 -13.37
CA VAL A 90 -0.69 2.57 -14.68
C VAL A 90 -2.03 2.36 -15.38
N ASN A 91 -3.11 2.11 -14.63
CA ASN A 91 -4.44 1.91 -15.19
C ASN A 91 -5.55 2.22 -14.18
N VAL A 92 -6.70 2.67 -14.69
CA VAL A 92 -7.95 2.87 -13.94
C VAL A 92 -9.08 2.20 -14.73
N ASP A 93 -9.56 1.04 -14.27
CA ASP A 93 -10.78 0.41 -14.78
C ASP A 93 -11.90 0.60 -13.77
N ALA A 94 -12.54 1.76 -13.87
CA ALA A 94 -13.69 2.13 -13.05
C ALA A 94 -14.88 2.53 -13.92
N ARG A 95 -16.09 2.25 -13.44
CA ARG A 95 -17.31 2.60 -14.18
C ARG A 95 -18.48 2.93 -13.26
N VAL A 96 -19.22 3.99 -13.62
CA VAL A 96 -20.45 4.38 -12.93
C VAL A 96 -21.46 3.22 -12.94
N GLY A 97 -21.99 2.88 -11.77
CA GLY A 97 -22.97 1.80 -11.62
C GLY A 97 -22.39 0.38 -11.58
N ARG A 98 -21.06 0.21 -11.67
CA ARG A 98 -20.44 -1.11 -11.63
C ARG A 98 -20.53 -1.71 -10.23
N ALA A 99 -21.26 -2.83 -10.12
CA ALA A 99 -21.26 -3.65 -8.91
C ALA A 99 -20.02 -4.56 -8.88
N LEU A 100 -19.65 -5.01 -7.68
CA LEU A 100 -18.58 -6.01 -7.52
C LEU A 100 -18.94 -7.32 -8.23
N VAL A 101 -20.15 -7.81 -7.99
CA VAL A 101 -20.72 -9.01 -8.60
C VAL A 101 -22.09 -8.72 -9.19
N GLY A 102 -22.53 -9.58 -10.11
CA GLY A 102 -23.83 -9.49 -10.74
C GLY A 102 -23.86 -8.49 -11.91
N GLY A 103 -24.67 -8.81 -12.92
CA GLY A 103 -24.72 -8.03 -14.16
C GLY A 103 -23.48 -8.23 -15.06
N LYS A 104 -23.50 -7.56 -16.21
CA LYS A 104 -22.39 -7.55 -17.17
C LYS A 104 -21.40 -6.46 -16.80
N ASP A 105 -20.11 -6.69 -17.04
CA ASP A 105 -19.03 -5.75 -16.77
C ASP A 105 -18.92 -5.38 -15.27
N ASN A 106 -19.03 -6.40 -14.42
CA ASN A 106 -18.87 -6.29 -12.96
C ASN A 106 -17.38 -6.27 -12.53
N GLY A 107 -17.14 -6.05 -11.24
CA GLY A 107 -15.79 -5.96 -10.68
C GLY A 107 -14.95 -7.21 -10.88
N LEU A 108 -15.53 -8.41 -10.79
CA LEU A 108 -14.78 -9.65 -11.06
C LEU A 108 -14.34 -9.76 -12.53
N GLU A 109 -15.20 -9.36 -13.48
CA GLU A 109 -14.81 -9.30 -14.90
C GLU A 109 -13.71 -8.25 -15.16
N SER A 110 -13.69 -7.16 -14.39
CA SER A 110 -12.64 -6.13 -14.45
C SER A 110 -11.27 -6.68 -14.01
N ILE A 111 -11.23 -7.48 -12.94
CA ILE A 111 -10.00 -8.18 -12.50
C ILE A 111 -9.44 -9.06 -13.64
N GLU A 112 -10.29 -9.87 -14.28
CA GLU A 112 -9.82 -10.74 -15.37
C GLU A 112 -9.30 -9.97 -16.59
N ARG A 113 -9.93 -8.85 -16.94
CA ARG A 113 -9.46 -8.02 -18.05
C ARG A 113 -8.11 -7.37 -17.76
N LEU A 114 -7.87 -6.98 -16.51
CA LEU A 114 -6.66 -6.28 -16.11
C LEU A 114 -5.61 -7.19 -15.47
N LYS A 115 -5.76 -8.51 -15.54
CA LYS A 115 -4.84 -9.47 -14.90
C LYS A 115 -3.35 -9.21 -15.22
N ASP A 116 -3.02 -8.85 -16.46
CA ASP A 116 -1.63 -8.60 -16.86
C ASP A 116 -1.11 -7.30 -16.22
N THR A 117 -1.95 -6.26 -16.13
CA THR A 117 -1.63 -5.02 -15.40
C THR A 117 -1.52 -5.26 -13.89
N ILE A 118 -2.38 -6.11 -13.32
CA ILE A 118 -2.32 -6.49 -11.90
C ILE A 118 -1.02 -7.26 -11.60
N ALA A 119 -0.61 -8.17 -12.50
CA ALA A 119 0.63 -8.94 -12.38
C ALA A 119 1.89 -8.06 -12.35
N GLU A 120 1.83 -6.87 -12.97
CA GLU A 120 2.95 -5.92 -13.03
C GLU A 120 2.82 -4.76 -12.03
N SER A 121 1.76 -4.71 -11.24
CA SER A 121 1.49 -3.65 -10.28
C SER A 121 2.04 -3.95 -8.89
N ASP A 122 2.44 -2.91 -8.15
CA ASP A 122 2.82 -3.00 -6.74
C ASP A 122 1.60 -2.88 -5.81
N VAL A 123 0.54 -2.20 -6.29
CA VAL A 123 -0.67 -1.90 -5.53
C VAL A 123 -1.91 -2.05 -6.41
N VAL A 124 -2.93 -2.71 -5.86
CA VAL A 124 -4.29 -2.73 -6.41
C VAL A 124 -5.20 -1.93 -5.49
N TYR A 125 -5.67 -0.77 -5.94
CA TYR A 125 -6.77 -0.07 -5.29
C TYR A 125 -8.10 -0.70 -5.69
N PHE A 126 -8.89 -1.12 -4.72
CA PHE A 126 -10.11 -1.89 -4.93
C PHE A 126 -11.35 -1.16 -4.40
N GLY A 127 -11.83 -0.17 -5.15
CA GLY A 127 -12.94 0.71 -4.76
C GLY A 127 -14.31 0.22 -5.24
N TYR A 128 -14.77 -0.91 -4.71
CA TYR A 128 -16.12 -1.44 -4.97
C TYR A 128 -16.99 -1.48 -3.71
N GLY A 129 -18.30 -1.56 -3.90
CA GLY A 129 -19.25 -1.83 -2.82
C GLY A 129 -20.33 -0.78 -2.63
N THR A 130 -20.39 0.27 -3.46
CA THR A 130 -21.50 1.25 -3.38
C THR A 130 -22.74 0.82 -4.14
N ASN A 131 -22.57 0.08 -5.24
CA ASN A 131 -23.67 -0.27 -6.12
C ASN A 131 -24.52 -1.44 -5.61
N PRO A 132 -25.78 -1.56 -6.05
CA PRO A 132 -26.68 -2.63 -5.62
C PRO A 132 -26.14 -4.02 -5.95
N ILE A 133 -26.26 -4.94 -4.99
CA ILE A 133 -26.00 -6.38 -5.11
C ILE A 133 -27.19 -7.06 -4.43
N GLU A 134 -27.59 -8.24 -4.90
CA GLU A 134 -28.83 -8.90 -4.45
C GLU A 134 -28.84 -9.20 -2.95
N SER A 135 -27.69 -9.49 -2.34
CA SER A 135 -27.56 -9.74 -0.90
C SER A 135 -26.17 -9.37 -0.35
N THR A 136 -26.08 -9.28 0.97
CA THR A 136 -24.83 -9.13 1.71
C THR A 136 -23.93 -10.36 1.54
N GLU A 137 -24.45 -11.59 1.62
CA GLU A 137 -23.70 -12.81 1.28
C GLU A 137 -23.08 -12.78 -0.12
N MET A 138 -23.79 -12.28 -1.13
CA MET A 138 -23.22 -12.18 -2.48
C MET A 138 -22.10 -11.16 -2.54
N PHE A 139 -22.17 -10.08 -1.76
CA PHE A 139 -21.06 -9.14 -1.64
C PHE A 139 -19.85 -9.81 -0.95
N GLU A 140 -20.06 -10.55 0.14
CA GLU A 140 -19.00 -11.29 0.85
C GLU A 140 -18.30 -12.31 -0.05
N GLN A 141 -19.06 -13.15 -0.76
CA GLN A 141 -18.52 -14.10 -1.73
C GLN A 141 -17.77 -13.40 -2.87
N GLY A 142 -18.28 -12.25 -3.31
CA GLY A 142 -17.61 -11.39 -4.29
C GLY A 142 -16.28 -10.86 -3.80
N MET A 143 -16.22 -10.38 -2.55
CA MET A 143 -14.99 -9.90 -1.91
C MET A 143 -13.97 -11.02 -1.80
N GLN A 144 -14.39 -12.19 -1.30
CA GLN A 144 -13.53 -13.38 -1.19
C GLN A 144 -12.92 -13.74 -2.55
N THR A 145 -13.77 -13.87 -3.57
CA THR A 145 -13.35 -14.25 -4.92
C THR A 145 -12.39 -13.20 -5.51
N ALA A 146 -12.67 -11.91 -5.30
CA ALA A 146 -11.83 -10.84 -5.81
C ALA A 146 -10.43 -10.86 -5.18
N VAL A 147 -10.37 -10.95 -3.85
CA VAL A 147 -9.10 -11.00 -3.10
C VAL A 147 -8.30 -12.24 -3.47
N GLU A 148 -8.91 -13.42 -3.42
CA GLU A 148 -8.26 -14.67 -3.81
C GLU A 148 -7.71 -14.58 -5.23
N ARG A 149 -8.48 -14.01 -6.15
CA ARG A 149 -8.07 -13.91 -7.55
C ARG A 149 -6.94 -12.92 -7.77
N ILE A 150 -6.98 -11.75 -7.14
CA ILE A 150 -5.90 -10.76 -7.20
C ILE A 150 -4.61 -11.36 -6.63
N SER A 151 -4.67 -12.01 -5.46
CA SER A 151 -3.53 -12.67 -4.83
C SER A 151 -2.97 -13.84 -5.66
N GLN A 152 -3.81 -14.54 -6.41
CA GLN A 152 -3.35 -15.57 -7.36
C GLN A 152 -2.62 -14.97 -8.57
N ILE A 153 -3.07 -13.81 -9.05
CA ILE A 153 -2.44 -13.11 -10.19
C ILE A 153 -1.08 -12.53 -9.77
N ASN A 154 -1.03 -11.92 -8.59
CA ASN A 154 0.17 -11.31 -8.03
C ASN A 154 0.21 -11.52 -6.51
N PRO A 155 0.93 -12.54 -6.01
CA PRO A 155 1.00 -12.83 -4.57
C PRO A 155 1.65 -11.74 -3.71
N SER A 156 2.45 -10.86 -4.32
CA SER A 156 3.16 -9.78 -3.64
C SER A 156 2.43 -8.43 -3.69
N VAL A 157 1.32 -8.33 -4.42
CA VAL A 157 0.61 -7.06 -4.57
C VAL A 157 -0.01 -6.63 -3.25
N GLN A 158 0.09 -5.33 -2.94
CA GLN A 158 -0.68 -4.75 -1.84
C GLN A 158 -2.08 -4.43 -2.34
N ILE A 159 -3.11 -4.99 -1.71
CA ILE A 159 -4.51 -4.65 -2.01
C ILE A 159 -4.95 -3.57 -1.02
N VAL A 160 -5.44 -2.44 -1.52
CA VAL A 160 -5.94 -1.33 -0.69
C VAL A 160 -7.43 -1.17 -0.94
N ILE A 161 -8.23 -1.33 0.12
CA ILE A 161 -9.70 -1.34 0.05
C ILE A 161 -10.23 -0.17 0.88
N PRO A 162 -10.93 0.81 0.30
CA PRO A 162 -11.57 1.86 1.10
C PRO A 162 -12.81 1.33 1.82
N ARG A 163 -13.02 1.79 3.05
CA ARG A 163 -14.35 1.77 3.66
C ARG A 163 -15.33 2.51 2.76
N ILE A 164 -16.53 1.95 2.61
CA ILE A 164 -17.64 2.61 1.96
C ILE A 164 -18.07 3.79 2.83
N TYR A 165 -17.95 4.99 2.28
CA TYR A 165 -18.34 6.25 2.92
C TYR A 165 -19.65 6.82 2.37
N SER A 166 -20.22 6.23 1.32
CA SER A 166 -21.52 6.60 0.75
C SER A 166 -22.68 6.24 1.68
N GLY A 167 -23.74 7.04 1.72
CA GLY A 167 -24.96 6.87 2.53
C GLY A 167 -25.91 5.75 2.07
N ILE A 168 -25.39 4.65 1.53
CA ILE A 168 -26.20 3.49 1.14
C ILE A 168 -26.71 2.74 2.39
N GLY A 169 -27.89 2.12 2.27
CA GLY A 169 -28.53 1.46 3.43
C GLY A 169 -27.77 0.26 4.00
N SER A 170 -26.97 -0.44 3.18
CA SER A 170 -26.19 -1.62 3.60
C SER A 170 -24.71 -1.28 3.87
N LYS A 171 -24.38 -0.01 4.11
CA LYS A 171 -23.00 0.46 4.25
C LYS A 171 -22.28 -0.26 5.39
N ASP A 172 -22.90 -0.33 6.57
CA ASP A 172 -22.25 -0.84 7.77
C ASP A 172 -21.95 -2.34 7.66
N ASP A 173 -22.89 -3.14 7.13
CA ASP A 173 -22.68 -4.57 6.88
C ASP A 173 -21.56 -4.83 5.88
N ARG A 174 -21.51 -4.04 4.78
CA ARG A 174 -20.46 -4.18 3.76
C ARG A 174 -19.10 -3.73 4.29
N ASN A 175 -19.06 -2.69 5.12
CA ASN A 175 -17.82 -2.29 5.79
C ASN A 175 -17.36 -3.36 6.76
N ALA A 176 -18.24 -3.97 7.55
CA ALA A 176 -17.86 -5.07 8.43
C ALA A 176 -17.23 -6.26 7.67
N ILE A 177 -17.74 -6.57 6.46
CA ILE A 177 -17.11 -7.53 5.56
C ILE A 177 -15.74 -7.04 5.08
N ILE A 178 -15.61 -5.80 4.62
CA ILE A 178 -14.32 -5.25 4.18
C ILE A 178 -13.28 -5.33 5.31
N GLU A 179 -13.65 -4.96 6.53
CA GLU A 179 -12.78 -5.01 7.71
C GLU A 179 -12.30 -6.43 8.04
N SER A 180 -13.12 -7.46 7.79
CA SER A 180 -12.70 -8.85 8.05
C SER A 180 -11.56 -9.30 7.12
N TYR A 181 -11.33 -8.61 6.00
CA TYR A 181 -10.19 -8.84 5.12
C TYR A 181 -8.92 -8.12 5.55
N ALA A 182 -8.98 -7.12 6.44
CA ALA A 182 -7.78 -6.42 6.93
C ALA A 182 -6.79 -7.35 7.65
N SER A 183 -7.25 -8.49 8.19
CA SER A 183 -6.38 -9.48 8.82
C SER A 183 -5.70 -10.44 7.83
N HIS A 184 -5.99 -10.34 6.53
CA HIS A 184 -5.50 -11.28 5.52
C HIS A 184 -4.28 -10.70 4.79
N GLY A 185 -3.10 -10.78 5.43
CA GLY A 185 -1.81 -10.53 4.76
C GLY A 185 -1.70 -9.15 4.09
N ASN A 186 -1.33 -9.11 2.81
CA ASN A 186 -1.08 -7.90 2.00
C ASN A 186 -2.35 -7.08 1.67
N ILE A 187 -3.30 -6.95 2.60
CA ILE A 187 -4.54 -6.21 2.43
C ILE A 187 -4.61 -5.11 3.48
N GLU A 188 -4.82 -3.87 3.01
CA GLU A 188 -5.01 -2.71 3.87
C GLU A 188 -6.38 -2.11 3.65
N VAL A 189 -7.04 -1.73 4.75
CA VAL A 189 -8.34 -1.08 4.71
C VAL A 189 -8.20 0.38 5.12
N ILE A 190 -8.62 1.28 4.24
CA ILE A 190 -8.48 2.72 4.46
C ILE A 190 -9.81 3.36 4.85
N ASP A 191 -9.77 4.18 5.89
CA ASP A 191 -10.91 5.00 6.27
C ASP A 191 -10.78 6.41 5.71
N VAL A 192 -11.54 6.70 4.64
CA VAL A 192 -11.65 8.05 4.08
C VAL A 192 -12.93 8.76 4.54
N SER A 193 -13.79 8.10 5.34
CA SER A 193 -15.14 8.57 5.63
C SER A 193 -15.20 9.84 6.47
N ASN A 194 -14.25 10.02 7.40
CA ASN A 194 -14.22 11.17 8.30
C ASN A 194 -13.78 12.48 7.64
N ALA A 195 -13.24 12.41 6.43
CA ALA A 195 -12.66 13.56 5.74
C ALA A 195 -13.55 14.13 4.62
N ILE A 196 -14.77 13.60 4.46
CA ILE A 196 -15.56 13.80 3.25
C ILE A 196 -16.95 14.34 3.56
N GLU A 197 -17.30 15.45 2.91
CA GLU A 197 -18.69 15.90 2.80
C GLU A 197 -19.36 15.27 1.58
N LEU A 198 -20.53 14.67 1.78
CA LEU A 198 -21.31 14.08 0.69
C LEU A 198 -22.12 15.14 -0.08
N SER A 199 -22.33 14.86 -1.36
CA SER A 199 -23.20 15.62 -2.25
C SER A 199 -24.67 15.43 -1.87
N ASN A 200 -25.57 16.13 -2.55
CA ASN A 200 -27.01 16.07 -2.27
C ASN A 200 -27.62 14.68 -2.54
N ASP A 201 -26.96 13.82 -3.32
CA ASP A 201 -27.41 12.44 -3.52
C ASP A 201 -27.06 11.50 -2.37
N GLY A 202 -26.26 11.96 -1.40
CA GLY A 202 -25.82 11.16 -0.26
C GLY A 202 -24.91 9.99 -0.64
N ILE A 203 -24.40 9.93 -1.87
CA ILE A 203 -23.53 8.84 -2.35
C ILE A 203 -22.16 9.38 -2.70
N HIS A 204 -22.11 10.41 -3.53
CA HIS A 204 -20.86 10.92 -4.07
C HIS A 204 -20.25 12.01 -3.17
N PRO A 205 -18.93 12.09 -3.00
CA PRO A 205 -18.27 13.16 -2.28
C PRO A 205 -18.37 14.50 -3.05
N ARG A 206 -18.43 15.62 -2.34
CA ARG A 206 -18.34 16.96 -2.96
C ARG A 206 -16.93 17.27 -3.46
N GLN A 207 -15.92 16.82 -2.73
CA GLN A 207 -14.50 17.08 -3.01
C GLN A 207 -13.75 15.78 -3.29
N TYR A 208 -13.98 15.20 -4.46
CA TYR A 208 -13.27 14.01 -4.93
C TYR A 208 -11.73 14.13 -4.89
N GLN A 209 -11.19 15.34 -5.09
CA GLN A 209 -9.76 15.59 -4.99
C GLN A 209 -9.19 15.27 -3.59
N ASP A 210 -9.96 15.51 -2.53
CA ASP A 210 -9.52 15.28 -1.16
C ASP A 210 -9.50 13.78 -0.87
N VAL A 211 -10.49 13.05 -1.39
CA VAL A 211 -10.51 11.57 -1.36
C VAL A 211 -9.29 11.01 -2.09
N ALA A 212 -9.05 11.47 -3.33
CA ALA A 212 -7.92 11.01 -4.14
C ALA A 212 -6.58 11.27 -3.44
N LYS A 213 -6.43 12.43 -2.78
CA LYS A 213 -5.23 12.78 -2.01
C LYS A 213 -5.02 11.85 -0.82
N LEU A 214 -6.07 11.56 -0.04
CA LEU A 214 -5.97 10.66 1.12
C LEU A 214 -5.60 9.24 0.68
N VAL A 215 -6.21 8.75 -0.40
CA VAL A 215 -5.86 7.44 -0.99
C VAL A 215 -4.39 7.42 -1.42
N ALA A 216 -3.94 8.41 -2.19
CA ALA A 216 -2.56 8.48 -2.68
C ALA A 216 -1.54 8.62 -1.53
N GLN A 217 -1.85 9.44 -0.52
CA GLN A 217 -1.03 9.59 0.66
C GLN A 217 -0.88 8.27 1.41
N HIS A 218 -1.99 7.57 1.67
CA HIS A 218 -1.94 6.30 2.39
C HIS A 218 -1.13 5.24 1.63
N ILE A 219 -1.34 5.11 0.31
CA ILE A 219 -0.56 4.18 -0.52
C ILE A 219 0.94 4.53 -0.48
N SER A 220 1.29 5.81 -0.46
CA SER A 220 2.67 6.28 -0.33
C SER A 220 3.27 5.89 1.01
N GLU A 221 2.55 6.09 2.11
CA GLU A 221 2.99 5.76 3.47
C GLU A 221 3.28 4.26 3.65
N LEU A 222 2.44 3.39 3.10
CA LEU A 222 2.67 1.93 3.06
C LEU A 222 3.97 1.53 2.38
N SER A 223 4.51 2.39 1.51
CA SER A 223 5.77 2.16 0.81
C SER A 223 6.98 2.46 1.69
N ASN A 224 6.87 3.51 2.52
CA ASN A 224 7.95 3.93 3.40
C ASN A 224 8.12 2.95 4.56
N GLU A 225 7.02 2.45 5.13
CA GLU A 225 7.07 1.46 6.22
C GLU A 225 7.77 0.16 5.78
N LYS A 226 7.50 -0.34 4.56
CA LYS A 226 8.19 -1.54 4.04
C LYS A 226 9.68 -1.31 3.80
N ASN A 227 10.06 -0.12 3.32
CA ASN A 227 11.48 0.22 3.13
C ASN A 227 12.18 0.36 4.49
N ASP A 228 11.53 0.98 5.47
CA ASP A 228 12.08 1.16 6.81
C ASP A 228 12.24 -0.19 7.54
N MET A 229 11.30 -1.13 7.37
CA MET A 229 11.46 -2.50 7.89
C MET A 229 12.60 -3.25 7.20
N GLN A 230 12.73 -3.16 5.86
CA GLN A 230 13.84 -3.80 5.15
C GLN A 230 15.19 -3.19 5.56
N VAL A 231 15.27 -1.87 5.72
CA VAL A 231 16.48 -1.21 6.20
C VAL A 231 16.77 -1.61 7.64
N ALA A 232 15.76 -1.70 8.51
CA ALA A 232 15.92 -2.19 9.88
C ALA A 232 16.46 -3.63 9.90
N GLU A 233 15.86 -4.56 9.14
CA GLU A 233 16.33 -5.95 9.01
C GLU A 233 17.78 -6.02 8.48
N THR A 234 18.16 -5.13 7.57
CA THR A 234 19.53 -5.06 7.03
C THR A 234 20.52 -4.40 8.01
N THR A 235 20.05 -3.56 8.94
CA THR A 235 20.90 -2.82 9.90
C THR A 235 21.02 -3.52 11.26
N THR A 236 20.13 -4.48 11.57
CA THR A 236 20.17 -5.26 12.82
C THR A 236 20.37 -6.75 12.57
N THR A 237 21.42 -7.12 11.85
CA THR A 237 22.01 -8.46 11.94
C THR A 237 23.29 -8.39 12.76
N GLU A 238 23.20 -8.02 14.04
CA GLU A 238 24.17 -8.49 15.02
C GLU A 238 23.63 -9.80 15.59
N GLU A 239 24.17 -10.91 15.07
CA GLU A 239 23.92 -12.24 15.59
C GLU A 239 24.40 -12.28 17.05
N LEU A 240 23.46 -12.31 17.99
CA LEU A 240 23.74 -12.46 19.41
C LEU A 240 24.05 -13.94 19.66
N ASN A 241 25.28 -14.35 19.35
CA ASN A 241 25.79 -15.67 19.66
C ASN A 241 25.94 -15.81 21.18
N ILE A 242 24.93 -16.41 21.81
CA ILE A 242 24.98 -16.81 23.21
C ILE A 242 25.69 -18.16 23.26
N ASP A 243 27.00 -18.14 23.46
CA ASP A 243 27.84 -19.33 23.61
C ASP A 243 27.57 -19.97 24.99
N ASN A 244 26.48 -20.73 25.10
CA ASN A 244 26.13 -21.45 26.31
C ASN A 244 26.63 -22.89 26.20
N THR A 245 27.65 -23.23 27.00
CA THR A 245 28.41 -24.48 26.92
C THR A 245 27.65 -25.76 27.32
N ASN A 246 26.35 -25.88 27.07
CA ASN A 246 25.61 -27.14 27.09
C ASN A 246 24.39 -27.08 26.15
N GLU A 247 24.55 -27.72 24.99
CA GLU A 247 23.56 -28.14 23.97
C GLU A 247 22.08 -27.76 24.19
N LYS A 248 21.70 -26.56 23.74
CA LYS A 248 20.44 -26.23 23.04
C LYS A 248 20.54 -24.80 22.50
N GLU A 249 20.54 -24.64 21.17
CA GLU A 249 20.40 -23.33 20.54
C GLU A 249 18.91 -22.96 20.48
N TYR A 250 18.58 -21.77 20.97
CA TYR A 250 17.26 -21.16 20.81
C TYR A 250 17.41 -19.92 19.93
N SER A 251 16.66 -19.85 18.84
CA SER A 251 16.56 -18.65 18.01
C SER A 251 15.14 -18.09 18.14
N ILE A 252 15.03 -16.83 18.56
CA ILE A 252 13.75 -16.13 18.70
C ILE A 252 13.83 -14.87 17.84
N TRP A 253 12.80 -14.63 17.03
CA TRP A 253 12.67 -13.43 16.21
C TRP A 253 11.78 -12.43 16.95
N LEU A 254 12.36 -11.29 17.33
CA LEU A 254 11.68 -10.23 18.08
C LEU A 254 11.79 -8.91 17.30
N ASP A 255 10.79 -8.03 17.41
CA ASP A 255 11.00 -6.64 17.01
C ASP A 255 12.10 -6.01 17.89
N LYS A 256 12.71 -4.93 17.39
CA LYS A 256 13.87 -4.29 18.03
C LYS A 256 13.60 -3.80 19.45
N ASP A 257 12.42 -3.24 19.71
CA ASP A 257 12.05 -2.70 21.01
C ASP A 257 11.74 -3.83 22.01
N LEU A 258 11.16 -4.95 21.54
CA LEU A 258 10.97 -6.16 22.34
C LEU A 258 12.30 -6.88 22.60
N ALA A 259 13.20 -6.93 21.62
CA ALA A 259 14.53 -7.52 21.76
C ALA A 259 15.35 -6.76 22.81
N GLU A 260 15.32 -5.43 22.79
CA GLU A 260 16.03 -4.61 23.77
C GLU A 260 15.42 -4.74 25.17
N GLN A 261 14.09 -4.88 25.29
CA GLN A 261 13.42 -5.16 26.56
C GLN A 261 13.77 -6.54 27.10
N ALA A 262 13.74 -7.58 26.27
CA ALA A 262 14.13 -8.94 26.64
C ALA A 262 15.60 -8.99 27.08
N TYR A 263 16.49 -8.34 26.32
CA TYR A 263 17.91 -8.26 26.67
C TYR A 263 18.12 -7.60 28.04
N ARG A 264 17.46 -6.46 28.30
CA ARG A 264 17.56 -5.78 29.60
C ARG A 264 16.92 -6.56 30.76
N ALA A 265 15.90 -7.37 30.49
CA ALA A 265 15.19 -8.13 31.51
C ALA A 265 15.92 -9.42 31.91
N PHE A 266 16.54 -10.11 30.95
CA PHE A 266 17.14 -11.44 31.17
C PHE A 266 18.67 -11.44 31.18
N PHE A 267 19.31 -10.34 30.81
CA PHE A 267 20.74 -10.13 30.94
C PHE A 267 21.02 -8.91 31.82
N VAL A 268 21.15 -9.17 33.13
CA VAL A 268 21.59 -8.18 34.12
C VAL A 268 22.95 -8.62 34.64
N ASP A 269 23.94 -7.73 34.55
CA ASP A 269 25.29 -7.90 35.12
C ASP A 269 26.03 -9.18 34.73
N GLY A 270 25.89 -9.55 33.45
CA GLY A 270 26.97 -10.14 32.67
C GLY A 270 27.53 -11.48 33.14
N ASP A 271 26.74 -12.44 33.62
CA ASP A 271 27.12 -13.88 33.58
C ASP A 271 26.01 -14.91 33.93
N SER A 272 24.74 -14.52 34.17
CA SER A 272 23.67 -15.51 34.40
C SER A 272 22.40 -15.19 33.62
N PHE A 273 22.00 -16.12 32.75
CA PHE A 273 20.75 -16.11 32.00
C PHE A 273 19.66 -16.82 32.79
N ASP A 274 18.51 -16.16 32.98
CA ASP A 274 17.33 -16.73 33.65
C ASP A 274 16.43 -17.43 32.62
N GLU A 275 16.69 -18.71 32.37
CA GLU A 275 15.96 -19.53 31.38
C GLU A 275 14.47 -19.68 31.76
N ASP A 276 14.18 -19.85 33.05
CA ASP A 276 12.81 -19.99 33.56
C ASP A 276 12.02 -18.68 33.38
N GLY A 277 12.66 -17.53 33.61
CA GLY A 277 12.07 -16.21 33.40
C GLY A 277 11.75 -15.91 31.93
N LEU A 278 12.60 -16.37 30.99
CA LEU A 278 12.36 -16.19 29.56
C LEU A 278 11.11 -16.99 29.11
N GLU A 279 10.99 -18.25 29.53
CA GLU A 279 9.85 -19.09 29.15
C GLU A 279 8.53 -18.53 29.73
N GLU A 280 8.52 -18.05 30.97
CA GLU A 280 7.35 -17.41 31.58
C GLU A 280 6.95 -16.11 30.84
N TRP A 281 7.93 -15.31 30.40
CA TRP A 281 7.68 -14.08 29.65
C TRP A 281 7.15 -14.34 28.24
N ILE A 282 7.73 -15.28 27.49
CA ILE A 282 7.23 -15.69 26.16
C ILE A 282 5.77 -16.13 26.26
N ASN A 283 5.44 -16.93 27.28
CA ASN A 283 4.07 -17.40 27.52
C ASN A 283 3.11 -16.30 28.00
N SER A 284 3.62 -15.14 28.44
CA SER A 284 2.82 -13.97 28.82
C SER A 284 2.47 -13.04 27.66
N LEU A 285 3.10 -13.19 26.49
CA LEU A 285 2.85 -12.35 25.33
C LEU A 285 1.46 -12.65 24.72
N PRO A 286 0.70 -11.63 24.30
CA PRO A 286 -0.61 -11.83 23.68
C PRO A 286 -0.49 -12.60 22.35
N GLU A 287 -1.43 -13.52 22.08
CA GLU A 287 -1.39 -14.48 20.96
C GLU A 287 -1.14 -13.90 19.56
N ARG A 288 -1.34 -12.58 19.35
CA ARG A 288 -1.01 -11.90 18.08
C ARG A 288 0.49 -11.76 17.82
N ASN A 289 1.35 -12.02 18.80
CA ASN A 289 2.81 -11.98 18.66
C ASN A 289 3.46 -13.38 18.58
N ASN A 290 2.65 -14.46 18.52
CA ASN A 290 3.13 -15.83 18.63
C ASN A 290 3.36 -16.53 17.28
N GLU A 291 4.03 -15.88 16.32
CA GLU A 291 4.85 -16.65 15.34
C GLU A 291 6.24 -16.89 15.94
N VAL A 292 6.29 -17.52 17.11
CA VAL A 292 7.53 -18.09 17.65
C VAL A 292 7.77 -19.39 16.89
N LEU A 293 8.58 -19.33 15.83
CA LEU A 293 9.13 -20.52 15.18
C LEU A 293 10.17 -21.18 16.09
N VAL A 294 9.72 -21.98 17.05
CA VAL A 294 10.62 -22.84 17.82
C VAL A 294 11.05 -24.02 16.92
N ASN A 295 12.21 -23.90 16.27
CA ASN A 295 12.82 -25.02 15.55
C ASN A 295 13.52 -25.96 16.55
N THR A 296 12.83 -27.01 17.00
CA THR A 296 13.40 -28.01 17.93
C THR A 296 14.18 -29.15 17.26
N ASN A 297 14.45 -29.09 15.95
CA ASN A 297 15.15 -30.16 15.24
C ASN A 297 16.64 -29.86 15.04
N ALA A 298 17.41 -29.91 16.12
CA ALA A 298 18.84 -30.21 16.09
C ALA A 298 19.11 -31.35 17.08
N LEU A 299 18.85 -32.59 16.64
CA LEU A 299 19.37 -33.77 17.34
C LEU A 299 20.87 -33.87 17.07
N PRO A 300 21.74 -33.93 18.09
CA PRO A 300 23.11 -34.35 17.88
C PRO A 300 23.12 -35.86 17.63
N THR A 301 23.47 -36.28 16.41
CA THR A 301 23.96 -37.64 16.20
C THR A 301 25.34 -37.78 16.82
N ARG A 302 25.50 -38.74 17.73
CA ARG A 302 26.78 -39.44 17.91
C ARG A 302 26.94 -40.52 16.85
#